data_AF-A0AAD9AMX1-F1
#
_entry.id   AF-A0AAD9AMX1-F1
#
_cell.length_a   1.000
_cell.length_b   1.000
_cell.length_c   1.000
_cell.angle_alpha   90.00
_cell.angle_beta   90.00
_cell.angle_gamma   90.00
#
_symmetry.space_group_name_H-M   'P 1'
#
loop_
_entity.id
_entity.type
_entity.pdbx_description
1 polymer ?
#
loop_
_entity_poly.entity_id
_entity_poly.type
_entity_poly.pdbx_seq_one_letter_code
_entity_poly.pdbx_strand_id
1 'polypeptide(L)'
;MRRNGSYPDGDNLILGYSNPGLMRALTVGWIGARRQNSAFINFANTQGSELLELFKSNGSNTLGEYNAPNYYGMDVWALAANIAYGPRNATLTKNAEFILTELWKDIAEHYNPYLGNLVGPYDRAYTRDMTKYSSILPMYWWSVFGREYGPQPLLGEGDLMYDAAQGAAISLVAETVAKHISNSTAAALKSKGPWTGSRSLTRHITEELDTDVTRTTTSWISGPLMIGGQQLAETENRGDQFVPAIAHWASDPSHKPWPLVGFFLLYPSASTIKAVASENFLSISYPNKTQEGSDIFTFALSGIPPSWTLGGKSITGLEELPCLNVNVSAPGLEKLPISYGDQLRNHWYYNISYAVPADFEGVPQVNLTMEYTCEV
;
A
#
# COMPACT_ATOMS: atom_id res chain seq x y z
N MET A 1 6.11 -8.53 -21.68
CA MET A 1 6.68 -7.60 -20.67
C MET A 1 7.26 -8.43 -19.55
N ARG A 2 8.58 -8.47 -19.39
CA ARG A 2 9.24 -9.24 -18.31
C ARG A 2 9.17 -8.46 -16.99
N ARG A 3 9.13 -9.14 -15.85
CA ARG A 3 9.16 -8.50 -14.52
C ARG A 3 10.42 -7.64 -14.34
N ASN A 4 11.60 -8.14 -14.74
CA ASN A 4 12.90 -7.51 -14.46
C ASN A 4 13.86 -7.41 -15.66
N GLY A 5 13.38 -7.55 -16.90
CA GLY A 5 14.22 -7.44 -18.11
C GLY A 5 15.38 -8.46 -18.24
N SER A 6 15.54 -9.41 -17.32
CA SER A 6 16.69 -10.31 -17.21
C SER A 6 16.27 -11.78 -17.01
N TYR A 7 17.26 -12.66 -17.19
CA TYR A 7 17.28 -14.13 -17.20
C TYR A 7 16.65 -14.78 -15.93
N PRO A 8 16.16 -16.03 -15.97
CA PRO A 8 16.16 -16.99 -17.08
C PRO A 8 15.33 -16.57 -18.29
N ASP A 9 15.68 -17.14 -19.45
CA ASP A 9 14.88 -17.03 -20.66
C ASP A 9 13.50 -17.64 -20.40
N GLY A 10 12.48 -16.79 -20.35
CA GLY A 10 11.10 -17.19 -20.09
C GLY A 10 10.22 -15.99 -19.79
N ASP A 11 8.91 -16.22 -19.81
CA ASP A 11 7.97 -15.27 -19.25
C ASP A 11 7.91 -15.47 -17.74
N ASN A 12 8.36 -14.47 -16.98
CA ASN A 12 8.38 -14.49 -15.52
C ASN A 12 7.33 -13.54 -14.92
N LEU A 13 6.35 -13.12 -15.72
CA LEU A 13 5.23 -12.33 -15.22
C LEU A 13 4.17 -13.26 -14.64
N ILE A 14 4.18 -13.38 -13.32
CA ILE A 14 3.11 -14.04 -12.55
C ILE A 14 1.77 -13.32 -12.75
N LEU A 15 0.65 -14.05 -12.64
CA LEU A 15 -0.69 -13.50 -12.88
C LEU A 15 -1.03 -12.37 -11.89
N GLY A 16 -0.63 -12.55 -10.62
CA GLY A 16 -0.82 -11.59 -9.53
C GLY A 16 -0.03 -10.30 -9.67
N TYR A 17 0.90 -10.19 -10.61
CA TYR A 17 1.53 -8.91 -10.92
C TYR A 17 0.55 -8.07 -11.77
N SER A 18 -0.36 -7.41 -11.08
CA SER A 18 -1.59 -6.85 -11.64
C SER A 18 -1.35 -5.83 -12.75
N ASN A 19 -0.58 -4.77 -12.49
CA ASN A 19 -0.46 -3.67 -13.47
C ASN A 19 0.16 -4.13 -14.80
N PRO A 20 1.28 -4.88 -14.85
CA PRO A 20 1.84 -5.28 -16.14
C PRO A 20 0.96 -6.36 -16.79
N GLY A 21 0.26 -7.19 -16.02
CA GLY A 21 -0.70 -8.17 -16.52
C GLY A 21 -1.88 -7.51 -17.23
N LEU A 22 -2.52 -6.53 -16.58
CA LEU A 22 -3.62 -5.74 -17.13
C LEU A 22 -3.22 -4.97 -18.40
N MET A 23 -2.03 -4.35 -18.38
CA MET A 23 -1.48 -3.65 -19.56
C MET A 23 -1.11 -4.60 -20.70
N ARG A 24 -0.64 -5.82 -20.36
CA ARG A 24 -0.29 -6.84 -21.35
C ARG A 24 -1.52 -7.32 -22.11
N ALA A 25 -2.58 -7.66 -21.38
CA ALA A 25 -3.84 -8.08 -21.99
C ALA A 25 -4.41 -6.98 -22.92
N LEU A 26 -4.35 -5.70 -22.51
CA LEU A 26 -4.68 -4.57 -23.39
C LEU A 26 -3.82 -4.55 -24.66
N THR A 27 -2.50 -4.51 -24.49
CA THR A 27 -1.55 -4.29 -25.60
C THR A 27 -1.61 -5.43 -26.62
N VAL A 28 -1.58 -6.68 -26.14
CA VAL A 28 -1.63 -7.86 -26.99
C VAL A 28 -3.00 -7.96 -27.68
N GLY A 29 -4.09 -7.73 -26.94
CA GLY A 29 -5.44 -7.75 -27.50
C GLY A 29 -5.65 -6.68 -28.57
N TRP A 30 -5.17 -5.47 -28.34
CA TRP A 30 -5.27 -4.35 -29.28
C TRP A 30 -4.53 -4.63 -30.59
N ILE A 31 -3.29 -5.15 -30.51
CA ILE A 31 -2.52 -5.55 -31.69
C ILE A 31 -3.22 -6.71 -32.42
N GLY A 32 -3.68 -7.71 -31.65
CA GLY A 32 -4.41 -8.86 -32.17
C GLY A 32 -5.62 -8.45 -33.01
N ALA A 33 -6.46 -7.56 -32.47
CA ALA A 33 -7.65 -7.05 -33.15
C ALA A 33 -7.30 -6.31 -34.46
N ARG A 34 -6.30 -5.42 -34.44
CA ARG A 34 -5.91 -4.62 -35.63
C ARG A 34 -5.24 -5.43 -36.72
N ARG A 35 -4.56 -6.51 -36.35
CA ARG A 35 -3.83 -7.38 -37.28
C ARG A 35 -4.60 -8.66 -37.62
N GLN A 36 -5.81 -8.81 -37.09
CA GLN A 36 -6.62 -10.04 -37.21
C GLN A 36 -5.82 -11.29 -36.80
N ASN A 37 -4.98 -11.17 -35.77
CA ASN A 37 -4.13 -12.26 -35.28
C ASN A 37 -4.88 -13.03 -34.18
N SER A 38 -5.36 -14.22 -34.51
CA SER A 38 -6.12 -15.09 -33.61
C SER A 38 -5.33 -15.54 -32.39
N ALA A 39 -4.02 -15.79 -32.51
CA ALA A 39 -3.18 -16.18 -31.38
C ALA A 39 -3.12 -15.08 -30.31
N PHE A 40 -2.97 -13.82 -30.73
CA PHE A 40 -2.93 -12.67 -29.81
C PHE A 40 -4.30 -12.38 -29.19
N ILE A 41 -5.37 -12.51 -29.98
CA ILE A 41 -6.74 -12.38 -29.48
C ILE A 41 -7.03 -13.44 -28.42
N ASN A 42 -6.70 -14.71 -28.70
CA ASN A 42 -6.90 -15.81 -27.78
C ASN A 42 -6.10 -15.63 -26.50
N PHE A 43 -4.81 -15.27 -26.60
CA PHE A 43 -3.97 -14.97 -25.45
C PHE A 43 -4.57 -13.88 -24.55
N ALA A 44 -4.98 -12.74 -25.14
CA ALA A 44 -5.53 -11.63 -24.37
C ALA A 44 -6.87 -11.99 -23.72
N ASN A 45 -7.68 -12.82 -24.37
CA ASN A 45 -8.94 -13.30 -23.81
C ASN A 45 -8.74 -14.28 -22.66
N THR A 46 -7.78 -15.20 -22.77
CA THR A 46 -7.38 -16.10 -21.68
C THR A 46 -6.89 -15.31 -20.48
N GLN A 47 -5.93 -14.40 -20.67
CA GLN A 47 -5.45 -13.55 -19.57
C GLN A 47 -6.57 -12.70 -18.97
N GLY A 48 -7.49 -12.16 -19.79
CA GLY A 48 -8.61 -11.38 -19.28
C GLY A 48 -9.60 -12.18 -18.42
N SER A 49 -9.74 -13.49 -18.68
CA SER A 49 -10.53 -14.40 -17.83
C SER A 49 -9.79 -14.70 -16.53
N GLU A 50 -8.52 -15.10 -16.63
CA GLU A 50 -7.68 -15.47 -15.48
C GLU A 50 -7.52 -14.30 -14.49
N LEU A 51 -7.31 -13.08 -15.00
CA LEU A 51 -7.20 -11.88 -14.15
C LEU A 51 -8.50 -11.59 -13.39
N LEU A 52 -9.67 -11.79 -14.00
CA LEU A 52 -10.95 -11.63 -13.31
C LEU A 52 -11.17 -12.75 -12.28
N GLU A 53 -10.81 -13.98 -12.63
CA GLU A 53 -10.90 -15.13 -11.74
C GLU A 53 -10.01 -14.93 -10.51
N LEU A 54 -8.75 -14.52 -10.70
CA LEU A 54 -7.81 -14.23 -9.62
C LEU A 54 -8.34 -13.11 -8.73
N PHE A 55 -8.84 -12.02 -9.33
CA PHE A 55 -9.42 -10.90 -8.60
C PHE A 55 -10.56 -11.34 -7.66
N LYS A 56 -11.37 -12.30 -8.12
CA LYS A 56 -12.54 -12.82 -7.37
C LYS A 56 -12.23 -14.00 -6.45
N SER A 57 -11.06 -14.63 -6.60
CA SER A 57 -10.71 -15.95 -6.02
C SER A 57 -11.11 -16.13 -4.56
N ASN A 58 -10.89 -15.09 -3.73
CA ASN A 58 -11.12 -15.16 -2.28
C ASN A 58 -12.35 -14.38 -1.80
N GLY A 59 -13.25 -14.00 -2.71
CA GLY A 59 -14.43 -13.18 -2.41
C GLY A 59 -14.13 -11.75 -1.94
N SER A 60 -12.86 -11.38 -1.82
CA SER A 60 -12.40 -10.07 -1.34
C SER A 60 -12.19 -9.03 -2.45
N ASN A 61 -12.30 -9.41 -3.73
CA ASN A 61 -12.08 -8.54 -4.89
C ASN A 61 -10.72 -7.79 -4.80
N THR A 62 -9.61 -8.54 -4.74
CA THR A 62 -8.27 -8.00 -4.48
C THR A 62 -7.35 -8.19 -5.68
N LEU A 63 -6.45 -7.23 -5.90
CA LEU A 63 -5.32 -7.39 -6.81
C LEU A 63 -4.14 -8.04 -6.08
N GLY A 64 -3.30 -8.74 -6.83
CA GLY A 64 -2.13 -9.42 -6.28
C GLY A 64 -1.05 -8.45 -5.76
N GLU A 65 -0.80 -7.32 -6.41
CA GLU A 65 0.00 -6.24 -5.81
C GLU A 65 -0.89 -5.33 -4.97
N TYR A 66 -1.08 -5.71 -3.70
CA TYR A 66 -2.17 -5.19 -2.86
C TYR A 66 -1.84 -3.86 -2.17
N ASN A 67 -2.84 -2.98 -2.17
CA ASN A 67 -2.93 -1.70 -1.44
C ASN A 67 -1.75 -0.74 -1.63
N ALA A 68 -1.01 -0.87 -2.73
CA ALA A 68 0.17 -0.06 -3.02
C ALA A 68 -0.22 1.29 -3.64
N PRO A 69 -0.11 2.46 -2.95
CA PRO A 69 -0.58 3.74 -3.51
C PRO A 69 0.14 4.16 -4.79
N ASN A 70 1.41 3.76 -4.97
CA ASN A 70 2.11 3.96 -6.24
C ASN A 70 1.52 3.07 -7.36
N TYR A 71 1.19 1.81 -7.09
CA TYR A 71 0.86 0.85 -8.15
C TYR A 71 -0.64 0.68 -8.43
N TYR A 72 -1.50 0.89 -7.42
CA TYR A 72 -2.94 1.03 -7.64
C TYR A 72 -3.25 2.14 -8.64
N GLY A 73 -2.47 3.22 -8.66
CA GLY A 73 -2.59 4.23 -9.71
C GLY A 73 -2.36 3.67 -11.12
N MET A 74 -1.41 2.75 -11.29
CA MET A 74 -1.15 2.09 -12.58
C MET A 74 -2.17 1.01 -12.91
N ASP A 75 -2.71 0.30 -11.92
CA ASP A 75 -3.83 -0.62 -12.11
C ASP A 75 -5.08 0.12 -12.59
N VAL A 76 -5.42 1.25 -11.96
CA VAL A 76 -6.51 2.14 -12.39
C VAL A 76 -6.28 2.60 -13.84
N TRP A 77 -5.06 3.00 -14.19
CA TRP A 77 -4.74 3.38 -15.56
C TRP A 77 -4.98 2.22 -16.54
N ALA A 78 -4.46 1.04 -16.23
CA ALA A 78 -4.54 -0.12 -17.12
C ALA A 78 -5.99 -0.57 -17.33
N LEU A 79 -6.80 -0.58 -16.27
CA LEU A 79 -8.23 -0.91 -16.34
C LEU A 79 -9.00 0.13 -17.15
N ALA A 80 -8.80 1.41 -16.87
CA ALA A 80 -9.49 2.48 -17.59
C ALA A 80 -9.07 2.54 -19.08
N ALA A 81 -7.81 2.23 -19.39
CA ALA A 81 -7.32 2.14 -20.76
C ALA A 81 -7.91 0.93 -21.51
N ASN A 82 -8.12 -0.22 -20.83
CA ASN A 82 -8.88 -1.35 -21.40
C ASN A 82 -10.30 -0.93 -21.80
N ILE A 83 -10.99 -0.20 -20.93
CA ILE A 83 -12.34 0.29 -21.20
C ILE A 83 -12.35 1.31 -22.36
N ALA A 84 -11.44 2.28 -22.34
CA ALA A 84 -11.42 3.37 -23.30
C ALA A 84 -10.91 2.97 -24.69
N TYR A 85 -9.90 2.10 -24.75
CA TYR A 85 -9.11 1.85 -25.96
C TYR A 85 -8.98 0.37 -26.32
N GLY A 86 -9.36 -0.55 -25.43
CA GLY A 86 -9.30 -1.99 -25.70
C GLY A 86 -10.27 -2.43 -26.82
N PRO A 87 -10.03 -3.58 -27.48
CA PRO A 87 -11.00 -4.13 -28.41
C PRO A 87 -12.34 -4.39 -27.71
N ARG A 88 -13.44 -3.90 -28.28
CA ARG A 88 -14.79 -4.00 -27.69
C ARG A 88 -15.22 -5.42 -27.29
N ASN A 89 -14.74 -6.41 -28.02
CA ASN A 89 -15.09 -7.82 -27.79
C ASN A 89 -14.06 -8.58 -26.95
N ALA A 90 -12.94 -7.97 -26.55
CA ALA A 90 -11.95 -8.63 -25.72
C ALA A 90 -12.47 -8.85 -24.30
N THR A 91 -12.10 -9.98 -23.69
CA THR A 91 -12.55 -10.37 -22.35
C THR A 91 -12.19 -9.32 -21.30
N LEU A 92 -10.92 -8.86 -21.27
CA LEU A 92 -10.50 -7.89 -20.26
C LEU A 92 -11.22 -6.54 -20.42
N THR A 93 -11.49 -6.08 -21.64
CA THR A 93 -12.27 -4.84 -21.87
C THR A 93 -13.62 -4.89 -21.14
N LYS A 94 -14.32 -6.02 -21.23
CA LYS A 94 -15.63 -6.22 -20.56
C LYS A 94 -15.49 -6.36 -19.04
N ASN A 95 -14.44 -7.05 -18.59
CA ASN A 95 -14.22 -7.31 -17.17
C ASN A 95 -13.67 -6.08 -16.42
N ALA A 96 -12.97 -5.19 -17.11
CA ALA A 96 -12.28 -4.05 -16.52
C ALA A 96 -13.24 -3.06 -15.83
N GLU A 97 -14.47 -2.91 -16.32
CA GLU A 97 -15.49 -2.05 -15.68
C GLU A 97 -15.80 -2.53 -14.26
N PHE A 98 -15.98 -3.84 -14.09
CA PHE A 98 -16.23 -4.46 -12.78
C PHE A 98 -15.01 -4.31 -11.86
N ILE A 99 -13.83 -4.70 -12.34
CA ILE A 99 -12.59 -4.66 -11.53
C ILE A 99 -12.29 -3.22 -11.09
N LEU A 100 -12.42 -2.24 -11.99
CA LEU A 100 -12.19 -0.82 -11.69
C LEU A 100 -13.17 -0.30 -10.63
N THR A 101 -14.44 -0.67 -10.75
CA THR A 101 -15.48 -0.25 -9.80
C THR A 101 -15.20 -0.81 -8.40
N GLU A 102 -14.86 -2.09 -8.29
CA GLU A 102 -14.56 -2.73 -7.00
C GLU A 102 -13.24 -2.23 -6.41
N LEU A 103 -12.21 -2.00 -7.24
CA LEU A 103 -10.95 -1.41 -6.80
C LEU A 103 -11.17 -0.03 -6.15
N TRP A 104 -12.00 0.83 -6.75
CA TRP A 104 -12.32 2.14 -6.17
C TRP A 104 -13.10 2.05 -4.85
N LYS A 105 -13.94 1.01 -4.66
CA LYS A 105 -14.56 0.75 -3.36
C LYS A 105 -13.51 0.39 -2.32
N ASP A 106 -12.60 -0.53 -2.65
CA ASP A 106 -11.52 -0.93 -1.74
C ASP A 106 -10.62 0.26 -1.37
N ILE A 107 -10.25 1.09 -2.34
CA ILE A 107 -9.51 2.34 -2.11
C ILE A 107 -10.26 3.27 -1.15
N ALA A 108 -11.56 3.46 -1.34
CA ALA A 108 -12.37 4.31 -0.45
C ALA A 108 -12.47 3.75 0.97
N GLU A 109 -12.53 2.42 1.12
CA GLU A 109 -12.52 1.76 2.42
C GLU A 109 -11.17 1.92 3.14
N HIS A 110 -10.04 1.97 2.42
CA HIS A 110 -8.72 2.18 3.02
C HIS A 110 -8.39 3.66 3.28
N TYR A 111 -9.06 4.60 2.63
CA TYR A 111 -8.74 6.02 2.68
C TYR A 111 -9.15 6.71 3.99
N ASN A 112 -8.17 7.25 4.71
CA ASN A 112 -8.39 8.11 5.87
C ASN A 112 -8.50 9.59 5.43
N PRO A 113 -9.69 10.22 5.51
CA PRO A 113 -9.90 11.59 5.06
C PRO A 113 -9.39 12.67 6.01
N TYR A 114 -8.88 12.30 7.19
CA TYR A 114 -8.19 13.23 8.08
C TYR A 114 -6.69 13.24 7.83
N LEU A 115 -6.10 12.05 7.66
CA LEU A 115 -4.66 11.90 7.40
C LEU A 115 -4.29 12.04 5.92
N GLY A 116 -5.26 12.03 5.01
CA GLY A 116 -5.00 12.11 3.56
C GLY A 116 -4.22 10.91 3.02
N ASN A 117 -4.36 9.74 3.65
CA ASN A 117 -3.55 8.57 3.32
C ASN A 117 -4.40 7.29 3.29
N LEU A 118 -3.95 6.28 2.55
CA LEU A 118 -4.52 4.93 2.66
C LEU A 118 -3.88 4.24 3.87
N VAL A 119 -4.65 3.54 4.69
CA VAL A 119 -4.05 2.66 5.71
C VAL A 119 -3.27 1.53 5.02
N GLY A 120 -2.16 1.08 5.60
CA GLY A 120 -1.44 -0.11 5.12
C GLY A 120 -2.15 -1.43 5.46
N PRO A 121 -1.52 -2.58 5.22
CA PRO A 121 -0.14 -2.78 4.73
C PRO A 121 -0.01 -2.45 3.23
N TYR A 122 1.22 -2.40 2.71
CA TYR A 122 1.47 -2.16 1.28
C TYR A 122 2.39 -3.24 0.71
N ASP A 123 1.96 -3.91 -0.36
CA ASP A 123 2.84 -4.85 -1.06
C ASP A 123 4.05 -4.16 -1.70
N ARG A 124 3.86 -2.90 -2.06
CA ARG A 124 4.92 -2.05 -2.58
C ARG A 124 4.66 -0.59 -2.27
N ALA A 125 5.64 0.06 -1.66
CA ALA A 125 5.61 1.49 -1.42
C ALA A 125 6.97 2.12 -1.73
N TYR A 126 6.95 3.21 -2.49
CA TYR A 126 8.08 4.13 -2.57
C TYR A 126 7.93 5.26 -1.57
N THR A 127 6.68 5.64 -1.28
CA THR A 127 6.30 6.68 -0.34
C THR A 127 5.25 6.14 0.63
N ARG A 128 5.21 6.68 1.85
CA ARG A 128 4.24 6.27 2.89
C ARG A 128 3.31 7.42 3.30
N ASP A 129 3.55 8.61 2.76
CA ASP A 129 2.73 9.79 3.00
C ASP A 129 2.44 10.50 1.68
N MET A 130 1.23 10.27 1.15
CA MET A 130 0.75 10.89 -0.09
C MET A 130 0.65 12.41 0.03
N THR A 131 0.44 12.93 1.24
CA THR A 131 0.29 14.38 1.49
C THR A 131 1.61 15.14 1.40
N LYS A 132 2.74 14.42 1.33
CA LYS A 132 4.08 14.99 1.26
C LYS A 132 4.86 14.53 0.05
N TYR A 133 4.69 13.27 -0.36
CA TYR A 133 5.48 12.66 -1.42
C TYR A 133 4.61 12.25 -2.60
N SER A 134 5.15 12.37 -3.81
CA SER A 134 4.42 11.98 -5.02
C SER A 134 4.08 10.48 -5.02
N SER A 135 2.84 10.17 -5.34
CA SER A 135 2.38 8.81 -5.65
C SER A 135 1.36 8.88 -6.79
N ILE A 136 1.13 7.76 -7.47
CA ILE A 136 0.32 7.75 -8.69
C ILE A 136 -1.18 7.85 -8.39
N LEU A 137 -1.66 7.10 -7.39
CA LEU A 137 -3.07 7.06 -7.03
C LEU A 137 -3.72 8.43 -6.73
N PRO A 138 -3.14 9.34 -5.92
CA PRO A 138 -3.81 10.60 -5.62
C PRO A 138 -3.93 11.52 -6.83
N MET A 139 -3.23 11.27 -7.94
CA MET A 139 -3.44 12.08 -9.17
C MET A 139 -4.83 11.88 -9.74
N TYR A 140 -5.48 10.74 -9.46
CA TYR A 140 -6.88 10.53 -9.83
C TYR A 140 -7.86 11.41 -9.05
N TRP A 141 -7.56 11.73 -7.78
CA TRP A 141 -8.37 12.73 -7.08
C TRP A 141 -8.30 14.07 -7.78
N TRP A 142 -7.10 14.50 -8.16
CA TRP A 142 -6.92 15.74 -8.89
C TRP A 142 -7.65 15.69 -10.23
N SER A 143 -7.46 14.64 -11.04
CA SER A 143 -8.05 14.56 -12.37
C SER A 143 -9.57 14.39 -12.36
N VAL A 144 -10.15 13.75 -11.35
CA VAL A 144 -11.59 13.42 -11.30
C VAL A 144 -12.39 14.42 -10.47
N PHE A 145 -11.88 14.83 -9.31
CA PHE A 145 -12.63 15.66 -8.35
C PHE A 145 -12.14 17.11 -8.30
N GLY A 146 -10.89 17.35 -8.67
CA GLY A 146 -10.21 18.63 -8.46
C GLY A 146 -9.10 18.52 -7.41
N ARG A 147 -8.08 19.37 -7.55
CA ARG A 147 -6.88 19.33 -6.72
C ARG A 147 -7.19 19.54 -5.24
N GLU A 148 -8.22 20.30 -4.94
CA GLU A 148 -8.64 20.61 -3.59
C GLU A 148 -9.05 19.37 -2.81
N TYR A 149 -9.56 18.30 -3.44
CA TYR A 149 -10.03 17.10 -2.74
C TYR A 149 -8.93 16.07 -2.49
N GLY A 150 -7.90 16.04 -3.32
CA GLY A 150 -6.87 15.00 -3.25
C GLY A 150 -5.85 15.23 -2.17
N PRO A 151 -5.24 14.16 -1.62
CA PRO A 151 -4.11 14.28 -0.72
C PRO A 151 -2.82 14.59 -1.50
N GLN A 152 -2.88 15.44 -2.51
CA GLN A 152 -1.71 15.86 -3.27
C GLN A 152 -0.79 16.68 -2.37
N PRO A 153 0.54 16.53 -2.50
CA PRO A 153 1.49 17.38 -1.80
C PRO A 153 1.18 18.86 -2.01
N LEU A 154 1.39 19.69 -1.00
CA LEU A 154 1.18 21.13 -1.13
C LEU A 154 2.05 21.71 -2.26
N LEU A 155 1.52 22.74 -2.95
CA LEU A 155 2.26 23.39 -4.04
C LEU A 155 3.55 24.00 -3.48
N GLY A 156 4.68 23.59 -4.03
CA GLY A 156 6.01 24.03 -3.57
C GLY A 156 6.61 23.22 -2.43
N GLU A 157 5.86 22.28 -1.84
CA GLU A 157 6.33 21.43 -0.72
C GLU A 157 6.54 19.97 -1.12
N GLY A 158 6.13 19.58 -2.33
CA GLY A 158 6.32 18.22 -2.83
C GLY A 158 7.80 17.87 -2.97
N ASP A 159 8.17 16.70 -2.46
CA ASP A 159 9.45 16.06 -2.73
C ASP A 159 9.22 14.76 -3.53
N LEU A 160 10.26 14.28 -4.23
CA LEU A 160 10.24 13.04 -5.00
C LEU A 160 9.14 12.99 -6.07
N MET A 161 9.11 13.98 -6.98
CA MET A 161 8.07 14.14 -8.02
C MET A 161 8.15 13.16 -9.20
N TYR A 162 8.77 11.98 -9.04
CA TYR A 162 8.94 11.01 -10.14
C TYR A 162 7.60 10.59 -10.76
N ASP A 163 6.58 10.41 -9.92
CA ASP A 163 5.28 9.92 -10.35
C ASP A 163 4.44 10.99 -11.05
N ALA A 164 4.67 12.29 -10.80
CA ALA A 164 3.92 13.39 -11.42
C ALA A 164 3.97 13.37 -12.96
N ALA A 165 5.02 12.78 -13.53
CA ALA A 165 5.15 12.59 -14.98
C ALA A 165 4.03 11.72 -15.59
N GLN A 166 3.35 10.87 -14.80
CA GLN A 166 2.24 10.04 -15.26
C GLN A 166 0.96 10.85 -15.53
N GLY A 167 0.89 12.12 -15.09
CA GLY A 167 -0.31 12.96 -15.20
C GLY A 167 -0.88 13.07 -16.62
N ALA A 168 -0.01 13.09 -17.65
CA ALA A 168 -0.45 13.12 -19.04
C ALA A 168 -1.12 11.80 -19.49
N ALA A 169 -0.66 10.65 -18.98
CA ALA A 169 -1.28 9.37 -19.26
C ALA A 169 -2.60 9.20 -18.49
N ILE A 170 -2.65 9.71 -17.26
CA ILE A 170 -3.85 9.72 -16.40
C ILE A 170 -4.96 10.59 -17.01
N SER A 171 -4.63 11.76 -17.56
CA SER A 171 -5.63 12.67 -18.13
C SER A 171 -6.38 12.07 -19.32
N LEU A 172 -5.74 11.17 -20.09
CA LEU A 172 -6.37 10.45 -21.21
C LEU A 172 -7.51 9.52 -20.76
N VAL A 173 -7.46 9.03 -19.52
CA VAL A 173 -8.42 8.04 -18.99
C VAL A 173 -9.29 8.57 -17.86
N ALA A 174 -9.10 9.83 -17.43
CA ALA A 174 -9.78 10.41 -16.27
C ALA A 174 -11.32 10.38 -16.38
N GLU A 175 -11.88 10.69 -17.56
CA GLU A 175 -13.33 10.62 -17.78
C GLU A 175 -13.87 9.18 -17.65
N THR A 176 -13.11 8.20 -18.17
CA THR A 176 -13.46 6.78 -18.04
C THR A 176 -13.42 6.35 -16.59
N VAL A 177 -12.40 6.77 -15.83
CA VAL A 177 -12.32 6.50 -14.39
C VAL A 177 -13.52 7.09 -13.65
N ALA A 178 -13.85 8.36 -13.90
CA ALA A 178 -14.95 9.04 -13.22
C ALA A 178 -16.29 8.30 -13.33
N LYS A 179 -16.57 7.67 -14.49
CA LYS A 179 -17.79 6.88 -14.73
C LYS A 179 -17.90 5.60 -13.90
N HIS A 180 -16.78 5.10 -13.37
CA HIS A 180 -16.70 3.86 -12.60
C HIS A 180 -16.50 4.10 -11.09
N ILE A 181 -16.56 5.36 -10.65
CA ILE A 181 -16.62 5.69 -9.24
C ILE A 181 -18.08 5.96 -8.88
N SER A 182 -18.65 5.11 -8.03
CA SER A 182 -20.03 5.30 -7.56
C SER A 182 -20.19 6.58 -6.74
N ASN A 183 -21.41 7.12 -6.63
CA ASN A 183 -21.65 8.34 -5.85
C ASN A 183 -21.24 8.21 -4.37
N SER A 184 -21.46 7.05 -3.74
CA SER A 184 -21.06 6.82 -2.35
C SER A 184 -19.53 6.73 -2.22
N THR A 185 -18.88 6.04 -3.16
CA THR A 185 -17.41 5.99 -3.25
C THR A 185 -16.84 7.40 -3.43
N ALA A 186 -17.35 8.19 -4.38
CA ALA A 186 -16.93 9.56 -4.60
C ALA A 186 -17.15 10.46 -3.37
N ALA A 187 -18.24 10.26 -2.62
CA ALA A 187 -18.49 10.99 -1.37
C ALA A 187 -17.44 10.66 -0.30
N ALA A 188 -17.08 9.38 -0.14
CA ALA A 188 -16.02 8.95 0.78
C ALA A 188 -14.66 9.53 0.38
N LEU A 189 -14.28 9.44 -0.91
CA LEU A 189 -13.00 9.95 -1.40
C LEU A 189 -12.87 11.48 -1.30
N LYS A 190 -13.97 12.22 -1.45
CA LYS A 190 -14.00 13.68 -1.31
C LYS A 190 -14.10 14.16 0.14
N SER A 191 -14.35 13.26 1.09
CA SER A 191 -14.45 13.64 2.50
C SER A 191 -13.11 14.17 3.03
N LYS A 192 -13.19 15.05 4.03
CA LYS A 192 -12.03 15.73 4.60
C LYS A 192 -12.22 15.96 6.10
N GLY A 193 -11.10 16.06 6.78
CA GLY A 193 -11.06 16.44 8.18
C GLY A 193 -11.35 15.27 9.11
N PRO A 194 -11.34 15.53 10.43
CA PRO A 194 -11.51 14.50 11.42
C PRO A 194 -12.92 13.93 11.44
N TRP A 195 -13.03 12.68 11.88
CA TRP A 195 -14.29 11.95 11.98
C TRP A 195 -14.30 11.09 13.25
N THR A 196 -15.50 10.74 13.71
CA THR A 196 -15.71 9.91 14.90
C THR A 196 -15.99 8.46 14.52
N GLY A 197 -15.61 7.54 15.41
CA GLY A 197 -15.72 6.11 15.19
C GLY A 197 -14.48 5.51 14.56
N SER A 198 -14.59 4.25 14.18
CA SER A 198 -13.51 3.48 13.58
C SER A 198 -14.06 2.45 12.61
N ARG A 199 -13.17 1.89 11.78
CA ARG A 199 -13.48 0.75 10.93
C ARG A 199 -12.30 -0.22 10.87
N SER A 200 -12.62 -1.49 10.72
CA SER A 200 -11.64 -2.57 10.54
C SER A 200 -11.84 -3.22 9.19
N LEU A 201 -10.75 -3.58 8.53
CA LEU A 201 -10.74 -4.23 7.23
C LEU A 201 -9.94 -5.53 7.33
N THR A 202 -10.45 -6.58 6.71
CA THR A 202 -9.72 -7.82 6.46
C THR A 202 -9.83 -8.14 4.99
N ARG A 203 -8.72 -8.50 4.36
CA ARG A 203 -8.69 -8.96 2.98
C ARG A 203 -7.82 -10.19 2.82
N HIS A 204 -8.18 -10.99 1.83
CA HIS A 204 -7.43 -12.16 1.41
C HIS A 204 -6.91 -11.93 0.00
N ILE A 205 -5.62 -12.18 -0.23
CA ILE A 205 -4.95 -11.92 -1.51
C ILE A 205 -4.28 -13.20 -2.00
N THR A 206 -4.59 -13.55 -3.25
CA THR A 206 -3.98 -14.65 -3.98
C THR A 206 -3.21 -14.08 -5.16
N GLU A 207 -2.04 -14.65 -5.47
CA GLU A 207 -1.20 -14.21 -6.59
C GLU A 207 -1.25 -15.14 -7.81
N GLU A 208 -1.68 -16.40 -7.63
CA GLU A 208 -1.78 -17.40 -8.71
C GLU A 208 -3.01 -18.29 -8.53
N LEU A 209 -3.57 -18.79 -9.63
CA LEU A 209 -4.79 -19.62 -9.61
C LEU A 209 -4.54 -21.09 -9.28
N ASP A 210 -3.28 -21.55 -9.37
CA ASP A 210 -2.89 -22.95 -9.20
C ASP A 210 -2.38 -23.27 -7.78
N THR A 211 -2.61 -22.36 -6.83
CA THR A 211 -2.17 -22.49 -5.44
C THR A 211 -3.22 -22.00 -4.45
N ASP A 212 -3.29 -22.65 -3.30
CA ASP A 212 -4.13 -22.22 -2.17
C ASP A 212 -3.42 -21.20 -1.26
N VAL A 213 -2.17 -20.82 -1.59
CA VAL A 213 -1.40 -19.85 -0.81
C VAL A 213 -2.06 -18.48 -0.86
N THR A 214 -2.49 -18.01 0.31
CA THR A 214 -3.20 -16.75 0.48
C THR A 214 -2.50 -15.89 1.52
N ARG A 215 -2.39 -14.59 1.24
CA ARG A 215 -1.95 -13.57 2.20
C ARG A 215 -3.16 -12.91 2.83
N THR A 216 -3.06 -12.60 4.12
CA THR A 216 -4.17 -11.96 4.84
C THR A 216 -3.73 -10.60 5.34
N THR A 217 -4.47 -9.56 5.01
CA THR A 217 -4.25 -8.22 5.56
C THR A 217 -5.31 -7.89 6.58
N THR A 218 -4.91 -7.11 7.57
CA THR A 218 -5.79 -6.55 8.59
C THR A 218 -5.44 -5.09 8.76
N SER A 219 -6.46 -4.24 8.83
CA SER A 219 -6.27 -2.81 9.03
C SER A 219 -7.30 -2.28 10.00
N TRP A 220 -6.91 -1.29 10.81
CA TRP A 220 -7.80 -0.54 11.68
C TRP A 220 -7.60 0.96 11.43
N ILE A 221 -8.70 1.70 11.33
CA ILE A 221 -8.71 3.10 10.92
C ILE A 221 -9.62 3.89 11.86
N SER A 222 -9.08 4.93 12.47
CA SER A 222 -9.82 6.00 13.16
C SER A 222 -9.58 7.34 12.46
N GLY A 223 -10.05 8.45 13.03
CA GLY A 223 -9.64 9.79 12.59
C GLY A 223 -8.13 9.96 12.62
N PRO A 224 -7.51 10.09 13.81
CA PRO A 224 -6.12 10.50 13.95
C PRO A 224 -5.09 9.38 13.85
N LEU A 225 -5.50 8.11 13.84
CA LEU A 225 -4.60 6.95 13.86
C LEU A 225 -5.13 5.85 12.92
N MET A 226 -4.23 5.25 12.14
CA MET A 226 -4.53 4.07 11.35
C MET A 226 -3.35 3.09 11.34
N ILE A 227 -3.67 1.80 11.35
CA ILE A 227 -2.73 0.70 11.58
C ILE A 227 -3.02 -0.40 10.55
N GLY A 228 -1.98 -0.93 9.92
CA GLY A 228 -2.07 -2.02 8.96
C GLY A 228 -1.06 -3.13 9.24
N GLY A 229 -1.44 -4.37 9.00
CA GLY A 229 -0.61 -5.56 9.14
C GLY A 229 -0.93 -6.62 8.08
N GLN A 230 0.09 -7.35 7.64
CA GLN A 230 0.00 -8.45 6.69
C GLN A 230 0.56 -9.75 7.27
N GLN A 231 -0.13 -10.84 6.97
CA GLN A 231 0.28 -12.20 7.25
C GLN A 231 0.66 -12.89 5.93
N LEU A 232 1.88 -13.43 5.89
CA LEU A 232 2.41 -14.18 4.75
C LEU A 232 3.43 -15.23 5.23
N ALA A 233 3.58 -16.28 4.42
CA ALA A 233 4.59 -17.31 4.59
C ALA A 233 5.16 -17.64 3.20
N GLU A 234 6.32 -17.07 2.89
CA GLU A 234 6.98 -17.19 1.60
C GLU A 234 8.40 -17.70 1.76
N THR A 235 8.96 -18.28 0.69
CA THR A 235 10.34 -18.77 0.69
C THR A 235 11.36 -17.65 0.49
N GLU A 236 10.96 -16.56 -0.17
CA GLU A 236 11.83 -15.45 -0.56
C GLU A 236 11.35 -14.14 0.05
N ASN A 237 12.31 -13.28 0.41
CA ASN A 237 12.01 -11.95 0.92
C ASN A 237 11.48 -11.03 -0.20
N ARG A 238 10.42 -10.26 0.06
CA ARG A 238 9.80 -9.34 -0.91
C ARG A 238 10.58 -8.04 -1.17
N GLY A 239 11.66 -7.80 -0.42
CA GLY A 239 12.54 -6.65 -0.52
C GLY A 239 12.03 -5.41 0.21
N ASP A 240 12.87 -4.38 0.23
CA ASP A 240 12.70 -3.13 1.00
C ASP A 240 11.49 -2.25 0.60
N GLN A 241 10.81 -2.58 -0.50
CA GLN A 241 9.58 -1.89 -0.91
C GLN A 241 8.34 -2.42 -0.21
N PHE A 242 8.42 -3.64 0.29
CA PHE A 242 7.33 -4.29 0.99
C PHE A 242 7.13 -3.65 2.36
N VAL A 243 5.88 -3.38 2.73
CA VAL A 243 5.51 -2.77 4.01
C VAL A 243 4.51 -3.69 4.71
N PRO A 244 5.00 -4.76 5.39
CA PRO A 244 4.16 -5.76 6.02
C PRO A 244 3.38 -5.21 7.23
N ALA A 245 3.87 -4.14 7.86
CA ALA A 245 3.19 -3.50 8.97
C ALA A 245 3.51 -2.02 9.02
N ILE A 246 2.51 -1.17 9.30
CA ILE A 246 2.69 0.27 9.39
C ILE A 246 1.61 0.92 10.25
N ALA A 247 1.99 1.93 11.02
CA ALA A 247 1.08 2.85 11.70
C ALA A 247 1.31 4.27 11.18
N HIS A 248 0.22 5.01 10.96
CA HIS A 248 0.24 6.44 10.65
C HIS A 248 -0.62 7.19 11.65
N TRP A 249 -0.19 8.39 12.04
CA TRP A 249 -0.97 9.26 12.90
C TRP A 249 -0.76 10.75 12.59
N ALA A 250 -1.67 11.59 13.07
CA ALA A 250 -1.55 13.04 12.99
C ALA A 250 -0.49 13.55 13.99
N SER A 251 0.78 13.54 13.59
CA SER A 251 1.90 13.99 14.44
C SER A 251 1.89 15.49 14.73
N ASP A 252 1.31 16.29 13.84
CA ASP A 252 0.98 17.70 14.08
C ASP A 252 -0.43 18.01 13.52
N PRO A 253 -1.48 17.98 14.36
CA PRO A 253 -2.86 18.23 13.92
C PRO A 253 -3.11 19.69 13.50
N SER A 254 -2.21 20.61 13.86
CA SER A 254 -2.36 22.04 13.56
C SER A 254 -1.99 22.39 12.12
N HIS A 255 -1.13 21.58 11.49
CA HIS A 255 -0.75 21.75 10.09
C HIS A 255 -1.95 21.63 9.14
N LYS A 256 -1.94 22.41 8.05
CA LYS A 256 -3.05 22.50 7.08
C LYS A 256 -2.50 22.41 5.65
N PRO A 257 -3.29 21.88 4.69
CA PRO A 257 -4.66 21.39 4.83
C PRO A 257 -4.75 20.00 5.47
N TRP A 258 -3.64 19.28 5.51
CA TRP A 258 -3.48 17.99 6.17
C TRP A 258 -2.63 18.15 7.43
N PRO A 259 -2.85 17.36 8.50
CA PRO A 259 -1.89 17.29 9.59
C PRO A 259 -0.53 16.81 9.06
N LEU A 260 0.57 17.10 9.76
CA LEU A 260 1.81 16.37 9.47
C LEU A 260 1.60 14.91 9.90
N VAL A 261 1.90 13.97 9.02
CA VAL A 261 1.70 12.55 9.28
C VAL A 261 3.00 11.93 9.79
N GLY A 262 2.98 11.46 11.03
CA GLY A 262 4.01 10.60 11.58
C GLY A 262 3.72 9.17 11.19
N PHE A 263 4.77 8.37 10.96
CA PHE A 263 4.60 6.95 10.71
C PHE A 263 5.81 6.12 11.15
N PHE A 264 5.56 4.88 11.56
CA PHE A 264 6.59 3.86 11.68
C PHE A 264 6.14 2.59 10.98
N LEU A 265 7.08 1.86 10.39
CA LEU A 265 6.82 0.62 9.65
C LEU A 265 7.82 -0.46 9.99
N LEU A 266 7.39 -1.72 9.89
CA LEU A 266 8.29 -2.86 10.00
C LEU A 266 9.12 -2.97 8.71
N TYR A 267 10.44 -2.88 8.83
CA TYR A 267 11.35 -3.22 7.76
C TYR A 267 11.24 -4.73 7.48
N PRO A 268 10.98 -5.16 6.22
CA PRO A 268 10.69 -6.55 5.90
C PRO A 268 11.98 -7.38 5.86
N SER A 269 12.56 -7.74 7.00
CA SER A 269 13.75 -8.60 7.07
C SER A 269 13.43 -10.08 6.79
N ALA A 270 12.26 -10.56 7.22
CA ALA A 270 11.81 -11.94 7.04
C ALA A 270 10.80 -12.11 5.88
N SER A 271 10.61 -13.35 5.41
CA SER A 271 9.60 -13.74 4.39
C SER A 271 8.44 -14.55 4.98
N THR A 272 8.53 -14.94 6.25
CA THR A 272 7.40 -15.45 7.04
C THR A 272 7.09 -14.45 8.15
N ILE A 273 6.04 -13.66 7.97
CA ILE A 273 5.65 -12.58 8.88
C ILE A 273 4.19 -12.77 9.24
N LYS A 274 3.88 -12.63 10.54
CA LYS A 274 2.51 -12.51 11.02
C LYS A 274 2.33 -11.13 11.65
N ALA A 275 1.88 -10.16 10.87
CA ALA A 275 1.48 -8.84 11.37
C ALA A 275 -0.05 -8.72 11.37
N VAL A 276 -0.63 -8.43 12.54
CA VAL A 276 -2.08 -8.32 12.73
C VAL A 276 -2.41 -7.00 13.40
N ALA A 277 -3.20 -6.19 12.72
CA ALA A 277 -3.73 -4.93 13.24
C ALA A 277 -5.15 -5.13 13.79
N SER A 278 -5.41 -4.51 14.94
CA SER A 278 -6.75 -4.37 15.50
C SER A 278 -6.89 -2.99 16.11
N GLU A 279 -7.99 -2.75 16.82
CA GLU A 279 -8.21 -1.45 17.48
C GLU A 279 -7.03 -1.05 18.37
N ASN A 280 -6.41 0.08 18.01
CA ASN A 280 -5.27 0.66 18.73
C ASN A 280 -4.09 -0.31 18.95
N PHE A 281 -3.96 -1.36 18.14
CA PHE A 281 -3.02 -2.44 18.43
C PHE A 281 -2.42 -3.04 17.17
N LEU A 282 -1.12 -3.35 17.24
CA LEU A 282 -0.37 -4.05 16.21
C LEU A 282 0.47 -5.15 16.86
N SER A 283 0.23 -6.40 16.45
CA SER A 283 1.04 -7.55 16.84
C SER A 283 1.85 -8.02 15.64
N ILE A 284 3.16 -8.23 15.84
CA ILE A 284 4.07 -8.69 14.80
C ILE A 284 4.89 -9.85 15.35
N SER A 285 4.93 -10.97 14.64
CA SER A 285 5.82 -12.08 14.97
C SER A 285 6.48 -12.69 13.73
N TYR A 286 7.58 -13.41 13.97
CA TYR A 286 8.25 -14.23 12.96
C TYR A 286 8.06 -15.72 13.29
N PRO A 287 7.02 -16.37 12.74
CA PRO A 287 6.72 -17.78 13.02
C PRO A 287 7.84 -18.76 12.65
N ASN A 288 8.67 -18.40 11.66
CA ASN A 288 9.81 -19.22 11.23
C ASN A 288 11.14 -18.58 11.67
N LYS A 289 11.59 -18.90 12.89
CA LYS A 289 12.87 -18.41 13.46
C LYS A 289 14.11 -18.94 12.71
N THR A 290 13.98 -20.01 11.94
CA THR A 290 15.12 -20.57 11.19
C THR A 290 15.39 -19.82 9.90
N GLN A 291 14.51 -18.88 9.54
CA GLN A 291 14.59 -18.12 8.31
C GLN A 291 15.50 -16.90 8.45
N GLU A 292 16.24 -16.58 7.39
CA GLU A 292 17.03 -15.34 7.33
C GLU A 292 16.17 -14.10 7.62
N GLY A 293 16.72 -13.19 8.42
CA GLY A 293 16.10 -11.93 8.84
C GLY A 293 15.05 -12.03 9.94
N SER A 294 14.78 -13.24 10.46
CA SER A 294 13.88 -13.43 11.62
C SER A 294 14.55 -13.17 12.98
N ASP A 295 15.83 -12.77 12.97
CA ASP A 295 16.66 -12.48 14.13
C ASP A 295 16.57 -11.02 14.61
N ILE A 296 15.80 -10.16 13.93
CA ILE A 296 15.65 -8.75 14.28
C ILE A 296 14.32 -8.17 13.82
N PHE A 297 13.68 -7.38 14.67
CA PHE A 297 12.59 -6.48 14.28
C PHE A 297 13.13 -5.07 14.17
N THR A 298 13.09 -4.48 12.98
CA THR A 298 13.49 -3.09 12.76
C THR A 298 12.29 -2.24 12.37
N PHE A 299 12.03 -1.19 13.12
CA PHE A 299 10.99 -0.20 12.82
C PHE A 299 11.63 1.06 12.27
N ALA A 300 11.28 1.41 11.03
CA ALA A 300 11.69 2.66 10.39
C ALA A 300 10.67 3.75 10.71
N LEU A 301 11.06 4.72 11.54
CA LEU A 301 10.24 5.84 12.02
C LEU A 301 10.57 7.13 11.27
N SER A 302 9.55 7.84 10.79
CA SER A 302 9.68 9.14 10.12
C SER A 302 8.43 10.02 10.32
N GLY A 303 8.43 11.19 9.67
CA GLY A 303 7.31 12.14 9.75
C GLY A 303 7.23 12.90 11.08
N ILE A 304 8.32 12.97 11.84
CA ILE A 304 8.38 13.72 13.10
C ILE A 304 8.38 15.24 12.81
N PRO A 305 7.46 16.03 13.41
CA PRO A 305 7.41 17.47 13.19
C PRO A 305 8.71 18.15 13.63
N PRO A 306 9.29 19.06 12.81
CA PRO A 306 10.47 19.81 13.21
C PRO A 306 10.29 20.58 14.52
N SER A 307 9.10 21.15 14.76
CA SER A 307 8.73 21.86 15.98
C SER A 307 8.91 21.01 17.25
N TRP A 308 8.61 19.71 17.17
CA TRP A 308 8.77 18.78 18.30
C TRP A 308 10.24 18.54 18.64
N THR A 309 11.08 18.32 17.63
CA THR A 309 12.54 18.13 17.82
C THR A 309 13.26 19.43 18.23
N LEU A 310 12.91 20.57 17.63
CA LEU A 310 13.45 21.89 17.98
C LEU A 310 13.05 22.32 19.41
N GLY A 311 11.96 21.75 19.94
CA GLY A 311 11.55 21.89 21.33
C GLY A 311 12.43 21.13 22.34
N GLY A 312 13.53 20.51 21.91
CA GLY A 312 14.48 19.81 22.77
C GLY A 312 14.17 18.33 23.01
N LYS A 313 13.18 17.76 22.30
CA LYS A 313 12.86 16.33 22.38
C LYS A 313 13.69 15.54 21.38
N SER A 314 13.99 14.29 21.73
CA SER A 314 14.76 13.36 20.90
C SER A 314 14.06 12.01 20.83
N ILE A 315 14.30 11.28 19.75
CA ILE A 315 13.76 9.93 19.57
C ILE A 315 14.59 8.95 20.42
N THR A 316 13.95 8.38 21.44
CA THR A 316 14.50 7.35 22.34
C THR A 316 13.84 5.98 22.16
N GLY A 317 12.91 5.88 21.21
CA GLY A 317 12.24 4.66 20.78
C GLY A 317 10.89 4.99 20.16
N LEU A 318 9.95 4.05 20.26
CA LEU A 318 8.56 4.23 19.80
C LEU A 318 7.65 4.76 20.92
N GLU A 319 8.11 4.72 22.16
CA GLU A 319 7.28 4.89 23.36
C GLU A 319 6.75 6.32 23.52
N GLU A 320 7.59 7.32 23.20
CA GLU A 320 7.29 8.75 23.32
C GLU A 320 7.39 9.45 21.97
N LEU A 321 6.26 9.55 21.27
CA LEU A 321 6.18 10.18 19.96
C LEU A 321 5.28 11.45 20.02
N PRO A 322 5.44 12.40 19.08
CA PRO A 322 4.53 13.55 18.98
C PRO A 322 3.08 13.08 18.81
N CYS A 323 2.20 13.43 19.74
CA CYS A 323 0.77 13.07 19.70
C CYS A 323 0.45 11.57 19.76
N LEU A 324 1.42 10.69 20.06
CA LEU A 324 1.22 9.25 20.11
C LEU A 324 2.03 8.63 21.25
N ASN A 325 1.34 7.96 22.16
CA ASN A 325 1.97 7.07 23.14
C ASN A 325 1.93 5.64 22.61
N VAL A 326 3.05 4.93 22.71
CA VAL A 326 3.11 3.51 22.32
C VAL A 326 3.61 2.67 23.49
N ASN A 327 2.77 1.76 23.97
CA ASN A 327 3.22 0.72 24.87
C ASN A 327 3.83 -0.42 24.05
N VAL A 328 5.16 -0.55 24.11
CA VAL A 328 5.92 -1.59 23.41
C VAL A 328 6.16 -2.77 24.35
N SER A 329 5.69 -3.96 23.95
CA SER A 329 6.00 -5.23 24.62
C SER A 329 6.74 -6.15 23.66
N ALA A 330 8.01 -6.40 23.99
CA ALA A 330 8.94 -7.24 23.21
C ALA A 330 9.66 -8.22 24.16
N PRO A 331 8.93 -9.14 24.80
CA PRO A 331 9.47 -10.00 25.86
C PRO A 331 10.61 -10.88 25.32
N GLY A 332 11.75 -10.86 26.01
CA GLY A 332 12.94 -11.63 25.64
C GLY A 332 13.71 -11.08 24.43
N LEU A 333 13.31 -9.94 23.86
CA LEU A 333 14.06 -9.26 22.81
C LEU A 333 14.96 -8.16 23.39
N GLU A 334 16.09 -7.90 22.74
CA GLU A 334 17.06 -6.89 23.17
C GLU A 334 16.89 -5.60 22.35
N LYS A 335 16.48 -4.51 23.02
CA LYS A 335 16.40 -3.18 22.38
C LYS A 335 17.82 -2.70 22.03
N LEU A 336 18.06 -2.43 20.75
CA LEU A 336 19.34 -1.94 20.25
C LEU A 336 19.42 -0.41 20.30
N PRO A 337 20.64 0.18 20.24
CA PRO A 337 20.80 1.61 20.06
C PRO A 337 20.11 2.11 18.80
N ILE A 338 19.47 3.27 18.90
CA ILE A 338 18.78 3.90 17.79
C ILE A 338 19.80 4.50 16.84
N SER A 339 19.66 4.23 15.55
CA SER A 339 20.41 4.93 14.50
C SER A 339 19.49 5.89 13.75
N TYR A 340 20.07 6.97 13.26
CA TYR A 340 19.43 7.92 12.35
C TYR A 340 20.35 8.17 11.17
N GLY A 341 19.77 8.42 10.00
CA GLY A 341 20.52 8.74 8.79
C GLY A 341 20.49 7.63 7.74
N ASP A 342 19.87 6.50 8.02
CA ASP A 342 19.60 5.52 6.97
C ASP A 342 18.47 6.03 6.07
N GLN A 343 18.63 5.79 4.77
CA GLN A 343 17.60 6.09 3.79
C GLN A 343 16.91 4.82 3.30
N LEU A 344 15.58 4.83 3.33
CA LEU A 344 14.76 3.85 2.63
C LEU A 344 14.00 4.58 1.53
N ARG A 345 14.33 4.29 0.27
CA ARG A 345 13.73 4.93 -0.92
C ARG A 345 13.76 6.47 -0.86
N ASN A 346 14.93 7.05 -0.56
CA ASN A 346 15.18 8.50 -0.42
C ASN A 346 14.45 9.19 0.74
N HIS A 347 13.92 8.43 1.71
CA HIS A 347 13.34 8.99 2.92
C HIS A 347 14.26 8.67 4.10
N TRP A 348 14.49 9.65 4.97
CA TRP A 348 15.32 9.48 6.16
C TRP A 348 14.50 8.89 7.31
N TYR A 349 15.11 7.95 8.02
CA TYR A 349 14.48 7.24 9.12
C TYR A 349 15.35 7.20 10.38
N TYR A 350 14.65 7.10 11.51
CA TYR A 350 15.19 6.49 12.72
C TYR A 350 14.94 4.99 12.65
N ASN A 351 15.98 4.19 12.86
CA ASN A 351 15.86 2.74 12.99
C ASN A 351 15.77 2.39 14.48
N ILE A 352 14.64 1.81 14.87
CA ILE A 352 14.38 1.35 16.23
C ILE A 352 14.27 -0.16 16.17
N SER A 353 15.25 -0.85 16.75
CA SER A 353 15.42 -2.28 16.52
C SER A 353 15.39 -3.11 17.80
N TYR A 354 14.83 -4.31 17.70
CA TYR A 354 14.79 -5.31 18.75
C TYR A 354 15.41 -6.60 18.23
N ALA A 355 16.59 -6.96 18.72
CA ALA A 355 17.27 -8.18 18.35
C ALA A 355 16.61 -9.39 19.04
N VAL A 356 16.53 -10.50 18.33
CA VAL A 356 16.11 -11.79 18.85
C VAL A 356 17.36 -12.55 19.29
N PRO A 357 17.54 -12.81 20.60
CA PRO A 357 18.69 -13.57 21.08
C PRO A 357 18.78 -14.96 20.44
N ALA A 358 20.01 -15.45 20.26
CA ALA A 358 20.26 -16.77 19.66
C ALA A 358 19.56 -17.89 20.45
N ASP A 359 19.55 -17.78 21.78
CA ASP A 359 18.93 -18.69 22.74
C ASP A 359 17.44 -18.39 23.02
N PHE A 360 16.81 -17.47 22.28
CA PHE A 360 15.38 -17.18 22.43
C PHE A 360 14.52 -18.42 22.19
N GLU A 361 13.63 -18.74 23.14
CA GLU A 361 12.70 -19.87 23.04
C GLU A 361 11.30 -19.41 22.59
N GLY A 362 10.69 -20.16 21.66
CA GLY A 362 9.36 -19.86 21.12
C GLY A 362 9.35 -18.95 19.90
N VAL A 363 8.23 -18.26 19.67
CA VAL A 363 8.02 -17.38 18.52
C VAL A 363 8.31 -15.94 18.94
N PRO A 364 9.32 -15.26 18.37
CA PRO A 364 9.64 -13.90 18.75
C PRO A 364 8.54 -12.95 18.26
N GLN A 365 8.20 -11.97 19.09
CA GLN A 365 7.04 -11.12 18.88
C GLN A 365 7.22 -9.72 19.49
N VAL A 366 6.72 -8.71 18.77
CA VAL A 366 6.56 -7.34 19.26
C VAL A 366 5.08 -6.99 19.23
N ASN A 367 4.58 -6.45 20.34
CA ASN A 367 3.23 -5.93 20.48
C ASN A 367 3.28 -4.43 20.75
N LEU A 368 2.44 -3.67 20.04
CA LEU A 368 2.39 -2.22 20.09
C LEU A 368 0.95 -1.81 20.38
N THR A 369 0.69 -1.28 21.57
CA THR A 369 -0.59 -0.64 21.90
C THR A 369 -0.42 0.87 21.76
N MET A 370 -1.27 1.50 20.97
CA MET A 370 -1.14 2.88 20.54
C MET A 370 -2.29 3.74 21.07
N GLU A 371 -1.96 4.87 21.68
CA GLU A 371 -2.93 5.85 22.14
C GLU A 371 -2.59 7.21 21.53
N TYR A 372 -3.52 7.76 20.75
CA TYR A 372 -3.38 9.13 20.24
C TYR A 372 -3.70 10.13 21.34
N THR A 373 -2.81 11.10 21.57
CA THR A 373 -2.84 11.95 22.79
C THR A 373 -3.17 13.41 22.54
N CYS A 374 -3.20 13.86 21.29
CA CYS A 374 -3.49 15.26 20.96
C CYS A 374 -4.99 15.50 20.77
N GLU A 375 -5.41 16.76 20.90
CA GLU A 375 -6.76 17.18 20.53
C GLU A 375 -6.86 17.27 18.99
N VAL A 376 -8.05 16.92 18.46
CA VAL A 376 -8.31 16.79 17.02
C VAL A 376 -9.35 17.80 16.56
#